data_AF-A0AAD7DH68-F1
#
_entry.id   AF-A0AAD7DH68-F1
#
_cell.length_a   1.000
_cell.length_b   1.000
_cell.length_c   1.000
_cell.angle_alpha   90.00
_cell.angle_beta   90.00
_cell.angle_gamma   90.00
#
_symmetry.space_group_name_H-M   'P 1'
#
loop_
_entity.id
_entity.type
_entity.pdbx_description
1 polymer ?
#
loop_
_entity_poly.entity_id
_entity_poly.type
_entity_poly.pdbx_seq_one_letter_code
_entity_poly.pdbx_strand_id
1 'polypeptide(L)' 'SVYEYQAFLVELVKNFEFSMDPSLSDKVRREPGVVMMPKISGELMKGPQLPITIRAVDAL' A
#
# COMPACT_ATOMS: atom_id res chain seq x y z
N SER A 1 -10.39 16.94 7.31
CA SER A 1 -10.18 17.77 6.11
C SER A 1 -10.10 16.85 4.90
N VAL A 2 -11.14 16.81 4.05
CA VAL A 2 -11.13 15.94 2.85
C VAL A 2 -10.14 16.45 1.81
N TYR A 3 -10.02 17.77 1.69
CA TYR A 3 -9.09 18.42 0.76
C TYR A 3 -7.62 18.17 1.11
N GLU A 4 -7.26 18.10 2.39
CA GLU A 4 -5.90 17.73 2.79
C GLU A 4 -5.53 16.31 2.36
N TYR A 5 -6.42 15.33 2.57
CA TYR A 5 -6.18 13.97 2.11
C TYR A 5 -6.10 13.89 0.59
N GLN A 6 -6.96 14.63 -0.12
CA GLN A 6 -6.92 14.68 -1.58
C GLN A 6 -5.61 15.30 -2.09
N ALA A 7 -5.19 16.44 -1.55
CA ALA A 7 -3.93 17.08 -1.92
C ALA A 7 -2.73 16.17 -1.62
N PHE A 8 -2.74 15.51 -0.46
CA PHE A 8 -1.70 14.55 -0.08
C PHE A 8 -1.61 13.36 -1.04
N LEU A 9 -2.75 12.76 -1.41
CA LEU A 9 -2.79 11.66 -2.37
C LEU A 9 -2.30 12.08 -3.75
N VAL A 10 -2.66 13.30 -4.20
CA VAL A 10 -2.18 13.86 -5.48
C VAL A 10 -0.66 14.01 -5.47
N GLU A 11 -0.08 14.58 -4.41
CA GLU A 11 1.38 14.72 -4.32
C GLU A 11 2.08 13.36 -4.20
N LEU A 12 1.48 12.36 -3.54
CA LEU A 12 2.04 11.01 -3.51
C LEU A 12 2.12 10.40 -4.91
N VAL A 13 1.02 10.39 -5.67
CA VAL A 13 1.00 9.73 -6.99
C VAL A 13 1.73 10.52 -8.08
N LYS A 14 1.93 11.83 -7.87
CA LYS A 14 2.70 12.68 -8.79
C LYS A 14 4.21 12.46 -8.66
N ASN A 15 4.70 12.30 -7.43
CA ASN A 15 6.15 12.25 -7.16
C ASN A 15 6.68 10.83 -6.95
N PHE A 16 5.80 9.85 -6.73
CA PHE A 16 6.19 8.47 -6.47
C PHE A 16 5.44 7.47 -7.34
N GLU A 17 6.19 6.50 -7.84
CA GLU A 17 5.65 5.28 -8.43
C GLU A 17 5.54 4.20 -7.35
N PHE A 18 4.37 3.58 -7.25
CA PHE A 18 4.08 2.50 -6.30
C PHE A 18 3.88 1.20 -7.07
N SER A 19 4.57 0.13 -6.66
CA SER A 19 4.38 -1.21 -7.20
C SER A 19 4.31 -2.24 -6.07
N MET A 20 3.67 -3.38 -6.32
CA MET A 20 3.69 -4.48 -5.36
C MET A 20 5.06 -5.16 -5.37
N ASP A 21 5.56 -5.57 -4.22
CA ASP A 21 6.70 -6.48 -4.15
C ASP A 21 6.32 -7.81 -4.85
N PRO A 22 6.97 -8.17 -5.98
CA PRO A 22 6.64 -9.37 -6.73
C PRO A 22 6.83 -10.66 -5.93
N SER A 23 7.67 -10.67 -4.90
CA SER A 23 7.93 -11.85 -4.06
C SER A 23 6.83 -12.11 -3.03
N LEU A 24 5.95 -11.12 -2.81
CA LEU A 24 4.90 -11.13 -1.80
C LEU A 24 3.49 -10.92 -2.35
N SER A 25 3.34 -10.49 -3.61
CA SER A 25 2.03 -10.19 -4.24
C SER A 25 1.03 -11.34 -4.10
N ASP A 26 1.46 -12.57 -4.37
CA ASP A 26 0.60 -13.76 -4.36
C ASP A 26 0.25 -14.24 -2.94
N LYS A 27 0.94 -13.71 -1.93
CA LYS A 27 0.72 -14.01 -0.52
C LYS A 27 -0.24 -13.02 0.13
N VAL A 28 -0.52 -11.89 -0.50
CA VAL A 28 -1.47 -10.89 0.01
C VAL A 28 -2.89 -11.43 -0.11
N ARG A 29 -3.58 -11.51 1.03
CA ARG A 29 -4.96 -11.95 1.14
C ARG A 29 -5.80 -10.94 1.88
N ARG A 30 -7.08 -10.94 1.54
CA ARG A 30 -8.14 -10.25 2.28
C ARG A 30 -8.67 -11.24 3.30
N GLU A 31 -8.54 -10.91 4.58
CA GLU A 31 -9.08 -11.74 5.66
C GLU A 31 -10.38 -11.13 6.21
N PRO A 32 -11.35 -11.96 6.63
CA PRO A 32 -12.53 -11.49 7.35
C PRO A 32 -12.17 -10.78 8.65
N GLY A 33 -12.83 -9.65 8.93
CA GLY A 33 -12.65 -8.85 10.13
C GLY A 33 -13.66 -7.70 10.18
N VAL A 34 -13.67 -6.91 11.27
CA VAL A 34 -14.56 -5.72 11.40
C VAL A 34 -14.30 -4.72 10.25
N VAL A 35 -13.04 -4.60 9.84
CA VAL A 35 -12.64 -3.96 8.59
C VAL A 35 -11.76 -4.96 7.84
N MET A 36 -12.05 -5.17 6.56
CA MET A 36 -11.24 -6.03 5.71
C MET A 36 -9.91 -5.33 5.40
N MET A 37 -8.81 -5.87 5.90
CA MET A 37 -7.46 -5.35 5.70
C MET A 37 -6.60 -6.33 4.88
N PRO A 38 -5.65 -5.84 4.07
CA PRO A 38 -4.67 -6.70 3.42
C PRO A 38 -3.70 -7.29 4.45
N LYS A 39 -3.45 -8.60 4.36
CA LYS A 39 -2.43 -9.30 5.15
C LYS A 39 -1.61 -10.27 4.31
N ILE A 40 -0.39 -10.55 4.74
CA ILE A 40 0.47 -11.57 4.15
C ILE A 40 0.17 -12.91 4.81
N SER A 41 -0.04 -13.94 3.98
CA SER A 41 -0.34 -15.31 4.43
C SER A 41 0.72 -15.82 5.39
N GLY A 42 0.30 -16.30 6.57
CA GLY A 42 1.21 -16.78 7.62
C GLY A 42 1.76 -15.71 8.56
N GLU A 43 1.43 -14.43 8.33
CA GLU A 43 1.96 -13.30 9.13
C GLU A 43 0.87 -12.57 9.93
N LEU A 44 -0.14 -13.31 10.41
CA LEU A 44 -1.33 -12.76 11.08
C LEU A 44 -1.01 -11.81 12.24
N MET A 45 0.04 -12.14 13.01
CA MET A 45 0.45 -11.41 14.21
C MET A 45 1.27 -10.15 13.92
N LYS A 46 1.69 -9.93 12.67
CA LYS A 46 2.45 -8.73 12.26
C LYS A 46 1.55 -7.54 11.90
N GLY A 47 0.22 -7.71 11.95
CA GLY A 47 -0.73 -6.66 11.64
C GLY A 47 -0.98 -6.47 10.14
N PRO A 48 -1.64 -5.36 9.75
CA PRO A 48 -1.89 -5.02 8.36
C PRO A 48 -0.58 -4.78 7.61
N GLN A 49 -0.44 -5.40 6.44
CA GLN A 49 0.77 -5.30 5.64
C GLN A 49 0.38 -5.17 4.17
N LEU A 50 0.90 -4.14 3.53
CA LEU A 50 0.84 -4.00 2.07
C LEU A 50 2.29 -3.88 1.59
N PRO A 51 2.84 -4.94 0.99
CA PRO A 51 4.23 -4.94 0.54
C PRO A 51 4.33 -4.11 -0.74
N ILE A 52 4.59 -2.82 -0.57
CA ILE A 52 4.71 -1.83 -1.64
C ILE A 52 6.17 -1.45 -1.79
N THR A 53 6.66 -1.44 -3.02
CA THR A 53 7.90 -0.80 -3.42
C THR A 53 7.58 0.62 -3.91
N ILE A 54 8.40 1.59 -3.48
CA ILE A 54 8.22 3.00 -3.81
C ILE A 54 9.46 3.46 -4.57
N ARG A 55 9.26 4.15 -5.68
CA ARG A 55 10.33 4.83 -6.43
C ARG A 55 9.98 6.29 -6.59
N ALA A 56 10.96 7.18 -6.36
CA ALA A 56 10.80 8.58 -6.76
C ALA A 56 10.71 8.65 -8.28
N VAL A 57 9.77 9.43 -8.79
CA VAL A 57 9.74 9.84 -10.18
C VAL A 57 10.63 11.07 -10.26
N ASP A 58 11.70 11.02 -11.06
CA ASP A 58 12.52 12.21 -11.30
C ASP A 58 11.61 13.28 -11.92
N ALA A 59 11.42 14.39 -11.19
CA ALA A 59 10.78 15.56 -11.75
C ALA A 59 11.73 16.13 -12.81
N LEU A 60 11.30 16.11 -14.07
CA LEU A 60 11.97 16.80 -15.19
C LEU A 60 12.24 18.27 -14.84
#